data_AF-F2KPD4-F1
#
_entry.id   AF-F2KPD4-F1
#
_cell.length_a   1.000
_cell.length_b   1.000
_cell.length_c   1.000
_cell.angle_alpha   90.00
_cell.angle_beta   90.00
_cell.angle_gamma   90.00
#
_symmetry.space_group_name_H-M   'P 1'
#
loop_
_entity.id
_entity.type
_entity.pdbx_description
1 polymer ?
#
loop_
_entity_poly.entity_id
_entity_poly.type
_entity_poly.pdbx_seq_one_letter_code
_entity_poly.pdbx_strand_id
1 'polypeptide(L)'
;MFEGLDLQAVKIRDIISSEPVIVHPSMSIRDAARLMHSTGKSYVLLADVEIKGIVTEGDIKRAVANEVPVTTPLSKIATTNLITIDEDSTLFDAIVLFFKNRIRHLPVKRGKKIVGVISINDVLLFASRIPFYFLDSSAKAQSIDELGEIYRKLNTFIIENLARDEYVNPVDFGKILGYINDQILRSVVRLSIDELGSPPSRFSLFVMGSEGRFEQLIKSDQDNALVFENDAHREYFVELGSIIHSNLLRVGFPECRGNYTVGNEEWVRSAEEWMKLIAEWEIIYSPENLLKISIFSDMRFVYGDVSLFNLLKSVLFRLGEKDVIFIKLLVEALKFRPPIGFAGRLTSDVIDLKKDAVTPVVAPVRVLSLRFGVRAYNTAERIEELAEKGAISKELAANLKTSYVFLKRMQFLAQVANIRRGKEKINLLNLKELPKLRVEFIKDSLKSVAEFQKMVAARYL
;
A
#
# COMPACT_ATOMS: atom_id res chain seq x y z
N MET A 1 -4.90 19.01 19.03
CA MET A 1 -5.00 17.66 18.43
C MET A 1 -6.45 17.27 18.08
N PHE A 2 -7.48 17.86 18.73
CA PHE A 2 -8.90 17.57 18.44
C PHE A 2 -9.73 18.82 18.12
N GLU A 3 -9.11 19.94 17.73
CA GLU A 3 -9.89 21.17 17.44
C GLU A 3 -10.89 20.91 16.30
N GLY A 4 -12.18 21.08 16.63
CA GLY A 4 -13.31 20.93 15.72
C GLY A 4 -13.98 19.54 15.67
N LEU A 5 -13.51 18.54 16.41
CA LEU A 5 -14.21 17.25 16.57
C LEU A 5 -14.86 17.18 17.95
N ASP A 6 -16.19 17.13 18.00
CA ASP A 6 -16.89 16.87 19.26
C ASP A 6 -16.75 15.38 19.61
N LEU A 7 -15.70 15.07 20.36
CA LEU A 7 -15.42 13.71 20.85
C LEU A 7 -16.53 13.15 21.73
N GLN A 8 -17.44 13.99 22.23
CA GLN A 8 -18.60 13.55 23.01
C GLN A 8 -19.80 13.19 22.12
N ALA A 9 -19.84 13.65 20.87
CA ALA A 9 -20.93 13.34 19.94
C ALA A 9 -20.75 11.98 19.21
N VAL A 10 -19.49 11.56 19.00
CA VAL A 10 -19.18 10.32 18.27
C VAL A 10 -19.38 9.10 19.16
N LYS A 11 -20.17 8.12 18.68
CA LYS A 11 -20.38 6.85 19.39
C LYS A 11 -19.43 5.77 18.92
N ILE A 12 -19.08 4.84 19.82
CA ILE A 12 -18.17 3.73 19.49
C ILE A 12 -18.73 2.85 18.38
N ARG A 13 -20.05 2.59 18.37
CA ARG A 13 -20.72 1.83 17.30
C ARG A 13 -20.48 2.35 15.89
N ASP A 14 -20.18 3.64 15.73
CA ASP A 14 -19.94 4.28 14.44
C ASP A 14 -18.49 4.06 13.92
N ILE A 15 -17.61 3.49 14.76
CA ILE A 15 -16.18 3.34 14.51
C ILE A 15 -15.79 1.86 14.33
N ILE A 16 -16.53 0.94 14.94
CA ILE A 16 -16.21 -0.50 14.91
C ILE A 16 -16.34 -1.01 13.47
N SER A 17 -15.22 -1.35 12.83
CA SER A 17 -15.18 -1.69 11.40
C SER A 17 -15.07 -3.19 11.10
N SER A 18 -15.01 -4.06 12.13
CA SER A 18 -14.78 -5.49 11.89
C SER A 18 -15.31 -6.40 12.98
N GLU A 19 -15.77 -7.59 12.57
CA GLU A 19 -16.03 -8.70 13.48
C GLU A 19 -14.78 -9.05 14.30
N PRO A 20 -14.94 -9.36 15.60
CA PRO A 20 -13.83 -9.71 16.45
C PRO A 20 -13.21 -11.04 15.99
N VAL A 21 -11.88 -11.11 15.98
CA VAL A 21 -11.18 -12.40 15.80
C VAL A 21 -11.26 -13.16 17.09
N ILE A 22 -12.06 -14.22 17.10
CA ILE A 22 -12.28 -15.08 18.26
C ILE A 22 -11.56 -16.41 18.03
N VAL A 23 -10.81 -16.86 19.03
CA VAL A 23 -10.07 -18.12 19.01
C VAL A 23 -10.29 -18.90 20.29
N HIS A 24 -10.11 -20.22 20.21
CA HIS A 24 -10.19 -21.07 21.39
C HIS A 24 -9.00 -20.82 22.34
N PRO A 25 -9.17 -20.82 23.68
CA PRO A 25 -8.08 -20.55 24.64
C PRO A 25 -6.89 -21.50 24.55
N SER A 26 -7.09 -22.71 23.99
CA SER A 26 -6.03 -23.69 23.77
C SER A 26 -5.15 -23.41 22.54
N MET A 27 -5.52 -22.46 21.68
CA MET A 27 -4.71 -22.07 20.53
C MET A 27 -3.30 -21.70 21.00
N SER A 28 -2.28 -22.09 20.24
CA SER A 28 -0.90 -21.80 20.61
C SER A 28 -0.54 -20.33 20.37
N ILE A 29 0.45 -19.80 21.09
CA ILE A 29 1.04 -18.48 20.81
C ILE A 29 1.48 -18.36 19.35
N ARG A 30 2.08 -19.42 18.78
CA ARG A 30 2.53 -19.47 17.38
C ARG A 30 1.37 -19.28 16.41
N ASP A 31 0.29 -20.03 16.59
CA ASP A 31 -0.85 -20.00 15.66
C ASP A 31 -1.62 -18.70 15.80
N ALA A 32 -1.72 -18.18 17.02
CA ALA A 32 -2.25 -16.85 17.26
C ALA A 32 -1.44 -15.76 16.56
N ALA A 33 -0.11 -15.81 16.65
CA ALA A 33 0.77 -14.86 15.95
C ALA A 33 0.60 -14.95 14.43
N ARG A 34 0.46 -16.16 13.87
CA ARG A 34 0.16 -16.38 12.43
C ARG A 34 -1.21 -15.84 12.05
N LEU A 35 -2.23 -16.06 12.89
CA LEU A 35 -3.57 -15.55 12.66
C LEU A 35 -3.61 -14.02 12.69
N MET A 36 -3.03 -13.40 13.72
CA MET A 36 -2.85 -11.94 13.82
C MET A 36 -2.13 -11.40 12.58
N HIS A 37 -1.07 -12.07 12.14
CA HIS A 37 -0.32 -11.69 10.97
C HIS A 37 -1.12 -11.77 9.66
N SER A 38 -1.84 -12.87 9.42
CA SER A 38 -2.64 -13.09 8.21
C SER A 38 -3.90 -12.23 8.14
N THR A 39 -4.52 -11.93 9.28
CA THR A 39 -5.73 -11.10 9.37
C THR A 39 -5.43 -9.61 9.49
N GLY A 40 -4.17 -9.23 9.75
CA GLY A 40 -3.78 -7.86 10.06
C GLY A 40 -4.31 -7.34 11.41
N LYS A 41 -4.84 -8.22 12.27
CA LYS A 41 -5.36 -7.85 13.59
C LYS A 41 -4.27 -7.96 14.63
N SER A 42 -4.18 -6.95 15.49
CA SER A 42 -3.18 -6.89 16.57
C SER A 42 -3.65 -7.52 17.89
N TYR A 43 -4.79 -8.21 17.87
CA TYR A 43 -5.40 -8.88 19.00
C TYR A 43 -6.18 -10.12 18.55
N VAL A 44 -6.45 -11.00 19.51
CA VAL A 44 -7.47 -12.05 19.42
C VAL A 44 -8.25 -12.09 20.74
N LEU A 45 -9.53 -12.36 20.65
CA LEU A 45 -10.39 -12.65 21.80
C LEU A 45 -10.41 -14.14 22.05
N LEU A 46 -10.33 -14.54 23.32
CA LEU A 46 -10.39 -15.93 23.72
C LEU A 46 -11.81 -16.30 24.12
N ALA A 47 -12.40 -17.25 23.42
CA ALA A 47 -13.70 -17.80 23.78
C ALA A 47 -13.71 -19.33 23.65
N ASP A 48 -14.31 -19.97 24.65
CA ASP A 48 -14.72 -21.37 24.58
C ASP A 48 -16.24 -21.41 24.34
N VAL A 49 -17.01 -20.93 25.31
CA VAL A 49 -18.46 -20.65 25.19
C VAL A 49 -18.75 -19.15 25.15
N GLU A 50 -18.01 -18.38 25.95
CA GLU A 50 -18.11 -16.93 26.07
C GLU A 50 -16.71 -16.32 26.05
N ILE A 51 -16.60 -15.03 25.70
CA ILE A 51 -15.30 -14.35 25.63
C ILE A 51 -14.79 -14.09 27.05
N LYS A 52 -13.64 -14.70 27.38
CA LYS A 52 -13.02 -14.67 28.72
C LYS A 52 -11.66 -13.99 28.77
N GLY A 53 -11.13 -13.60 27.61
CA GLY A 53 -9.84 -12.91 27.59
C GLY A 53 -9.50 -12.31 26.25
N ILE A 54 -8.42 -11.53 26.27
CA ILE A 54 -7.81 -10.92 25.10
C ILE A 54 -6.32 -11.22 25.15
N VAL A 55 -5.75 -11.52 24.00
CA VAL A 55 -4.31 -11.57 23.78
C VAL A 55 -3.99 -10.56 22.69
N THR A 56 -3.06 -9.67 22.96
CA THR A 56 -2.54 -8.69 22.00
C THR A 56 -1.17 -9.11 21.50
N GLU A 57 -0.66 -8.51 20.41
CA GLU A 57 0.73 -8.75 20.04
C GLU A 57 1.71 -8.31 21.15
N GLY A 58 1.34 -7.34 21.97
CA GLY A 58 2.14 -6.93 23.13
C GLY A 58 2.35 -8.07 24.12
N ASP A 59 1.32 -8.90 24.31
CA ASP A 59 1.38 -10.08 25.18
C ASP A 59 2.23 -11.19 24.54
N ILE A 60 2.10 -11.38 23.23
CA ILE A 60 2.96 -12.31 22.48
C ILE A 60 4.44 -11.87 22.55
N LYS A 61 4.73 -10.59 22.32
CA LYS A 61 6.09 -10.02 22.42
C LYS A 61 6.65 -10.22 23.82
N ARG A 62 5.85 -9.98 24.85
CA ARG A 62 6.23 -10.20 26.25
C ARG A 62 6.48 -11.69 26.53
N ALA A 63 5.64 -12.59 26.04
CA ALA A 63 5.81 -14.02 26.20
C ALA A 63 7.11 -14.51 25.54
N VAL A 64 7.39 -14.06 24.32
CA VAL A 64 8.66 -14.35 23.62
C VAL A 64 9.86 -13.78 24.38
N ALA A 65 9.77 -12.54 24.88
CA ALA A 65 10.84 -11.92 25.65
C ALA A 65 11.15 -12.65 26.97
N ASN A 66 10.16 -13.35 27.54
CA ASN A 66 10.31 -14.20 28.71
C ASN A 66 10.53 -15.68 28.36
N GLU A 67 10.90 -15.99 27.11
CA GLU A 67 11.21 -17.34 26.63
C GLU A 67 10.07 -18.35 26.82
N VAL A 68 8.82 -17.88 26.87
CA VAL A 68 7.65 -18.76 26.91
C VAL A 68 7.59 -19.55 25.60
N PRO A 69 7.51 -20.91 25.65
CA PRO A 69 7.45 -21.72 24.45
C PRO A 69 6.30 -21.28 23.55
N VAL A 70 6.56 -21.12 22.26
CA VAL A 70 5.52 -20.66 21.30
C VAL A 70 4.38 -21.67 21.11
N THR A 71 4.54 -22.90 21.60
CA THR A 71 3.50 -23.94 21.65
C THR A 71 2.57 -23.77 22.86
N THR A 72 2.88 -22.86 23.79
CA THR A 72 2.07 -22.60 24.98
C THR A 72 0.68 -22.10 24.58
N PRO A 73 -0.40 -22.57 25.24
CA PRO A 73 -1.75 -22.06 25.04
C PRO A 73 -1.89 -20.57 25.34
N LEU A 74 -2.71 -19.88 24.55
CA LEU A 74 -3.03 -18.47 24.74
C LEU A 74 -3.62 -18.17 26.13
N SER A 75 -4.38 -19.11 26.70
CA SER A 75 -4.95 -18.99 28.04
C SER A 75 -3.91 -18.71 29.14
N LYS A 76 -2.62 -18.99 28.90
CA LYS A 76 -1.53 -18.75 29.85
C LYS A 76 -0.95 -17.35 29.80
N ILE A 77 -1.21 -16.61 28.72
CA ILE A 77 -0.69 -15.24 28.51
C ILE A 77 -1.79 -14.20 28.37
N ALA A 78 -3.05 -14.63 28.42
CA ALA A 78 -4.21 -13.78 28.21
C ALA A 78 -4.47 -12.83 29.37
N THR A 79 -4.92 -11.62 29.02
CA THR A 79 -5.58 -10.75 29.98
C THR A 79 -7.04 -11.18 30.10
N THR A 80 -7.44 -11.65 31.28
CA THR A 80 -8.80 -12.16 31.53
C THR A 80 -9.72 -11.14 32.19
N ASN A 81 -9.17 -10.15 32.89
CA ASN A 81 -9.94 -9.02 33.41
C ASN A 81 -10.15 -7.98 32.30
N LEU A 82 -11.14 -8.22 31.44
CA LEU A 82 -11.42 -7.40 30.29
C LEU A 82 -11.98 -6.03 30.70
N ILE A 83 -11.23 -4.98 30.40
CA ILE A 83 -11.75 -3.62 30.40
C ILE A 83 -12.50 -3.43 29.08
N THR A 84 -13.80 -3.21 29.16
CA THR A 84 -14.69 -3.10 28.01
C THR A 84 -15.31 -1.72 27.94
N ILE A 85 -15.80 -1.36 26.75
CA ILE A 85 -16.58 -0.14 26.53
C ILE A 85 -17.94 -0.51 25.94
N ASP A 86 -19.00 0.22 26.28
CA ASP A 86 -20.32 0.04 25.67
C ASP A 86 -20.36 0.71 24.28
N GLU A 87 -21.04 0.12 23.31
CA GLU A 87 -21.09 0.64 21.94
C GLU A 87 -21.73 2.03 21.83
N ASP A 88 -22.59 2.39 22.80
CA ASP A 88 -23.21 3.72 22.91
C ASP A 88 -22.38 4.71 23.74
N SER A 89 -21.20 4.29 24.23
CA SER A 89 -20.21 5.22 24.82
C SER A 89 -19.62 6.13 23.76
N THR A 90 -18.98 7.21 24.20
CA THR A 90 -18.37 8.18 23.31
C THR A 90 -16.94 7.81 22.94
N LEU A 91 -16.43 8.40 21.86
CA LEU A 91 -15.01 8.30 21.50
C LEU A 91 -14.09 8.86 22.60
N PHE A 92 -14.52 9.92 23.29
CA PHE A 92 -13.81 10.46 24.45
C PHE A 92 -13.68 9.41 25.57
N ASP A 93 -14.75 8.66 25.85
CA ASP A 93 -14.73 7.61 26.87
C ASP A 93 -13.72 6.51 26.54
N ALA A 94 -13.62 6.11 25.26
CA ALA A 94 -12.59 5.16 24.81
C ALA A 94 -11.18 5.71 25.05
N ILE A 95 -10.92 6.97 24.68
CA ILE A 95 -9.63 7.64 24.91
C ILE A 95 -9.27 7.59 26.40
N VAL A 96 -10.20 8.00 27.27
CA VAL A 96 -9.99 7.99 28.72
C VAL A 96 -9.67 6.58 29.22
N LEU A 97 -10.39 5.56 28.75
CA LEU A 97 -10.13 4.16 29.12
C LEU A 97 -8.77 3.65 28.64
N PHE A 98 -8.34 4.00 27.42
CA PHE A 98 -7.00 3.66 26.92
C PHE A 98 -5.91 4.25 27.81
N PHE A 99 -6.00 5.55 28.13
CA PHE A 99 -5.00 6.25 28.94
C PHE A 99 -5.00 5.78 30.39
N LYS A 100 -6.16 5.72 31.04
CA LYS A 100 -6.30 5.35 32.45
C LYS A 100 -5.76 3.94 32.73
N ASN A 101 -5.99 3.01 31.81
CA ASN A 101 -5.65 1.61 32.01
C ASN A 101 -4.36 1.19 31.28
N ARG A 102 -3.72 2.10 30.53
CA ARG A 102 -2.52 1.83 29.72
C ARG A 102 -2.71 0.66 28.75
N ILE A 103 -3.91 0.56 28.17
CA ILE A 103 -4.29 -0.47 27.19
C ILE A 103 -4.48 0.17 25.82
N ARG A 104 -4.44 -0.66 24.76
CA ARG A 104 -4.59 -0.22 23.37
C ARG A 104 -5.78 -0.82 22.65
N HIS A 105 -6.51 -1.72 23.30
CA HIS A 105 -7.65 -2.44 22.75
C HIS A 105 -8.75 -2.48 23.80
N LEU A 106 -9.96 -2.15 23.38
CA LEU A 106 -11.17 -2.17 24.19
C LEU A 106 -12.19 -3.06 23.50
N PRO A 107 -12.48 -4.25 24.03
CA PRO A 107 -13.64 -5.01 23.57
C PRO A 107 -14.91 -4.19 23.76
N VAL A 108 -15.71 -4.12 22.69
CA VAL A 108 -16.94 -3.32 22.65
C VAL A 108 -18.13 -4.20 22.94
N LYS A 109 -18.96 -3.77 23.88
CA LYS A 109 -20.18 -4.47 24.29
C LYS A 109 -21.43 -3.87 23.65
N ARG A 110 -22.32 -4.75 23.18
CA ARG A 110 -23.74 -4.49 22.95
C ARG A 110 -24.52 -5.31 23.98
N GLY A 111 -24.91 -4.65 25.07
CA GLY A 111 -25.46 -5.34 26.23
C GLY A 111 -24.46 -6.33 26.82
N LYS A 112 -24.79 -7.63 26.83
CA LYS A 112 -23.91 -8.69 27.37
C LYS A 112 -22.93 -9.28 26.35
N LYS A 113 -23.06 -8.97 25.06
CA LYS A 113 -22.23 -9.56 24.00
C LYS A 113 -21.11 -8.61 23.61
N ILE A 114 -19.93 -9.16 23.38
CA ILE A 114 -18.85 -8.41 22.73
C ILE A 114 -19.07 -8.50 21.21
N VAL A 115 -19.23 -7.34 20.58
CA VAL A 115 -19.56 -7.21 19.15
C VAL A 115 -18.36 -6.80 18.30
N GLY A 116 -17.25 -6.45 18.95
CA GLY A 116 -16.02 -6.05 18.28
C GLY A 116 -14.96 -5.62 19.28
N VAL A 117 -13.88 -5.04 18.78
CA VAL A 117 -12.83 -4.40 19.58
C VAL A 117 -12.45 -3.10 18.89
N ILE A 118 -12.43 -2.01 19.64
CA ILE A 118 -11.85 -0.75 19.19
C ILE A 118 -10.42 -0.64 19.70
N SER A 119 -9.50 -0.29 18.83
CA SER A 119 -8.11 -0.02 19.17
C SER A 119 -7.80 1.47 19.23
N ILE A 120 -6.71 1.84 19.88
CA ILE A 120 -6.21 3.21 19.85
C ILE A 120 -5.89 3.66 18.41
N ASN A 121 -5.58 2.73 17.52
CA ASN A 121 -5.33 3.04 16.11
C ASN A 121 -6.62 3.33 15.37
N ASP A 122 -7.73 2.65 15.69
CA ASP A 122 -9.04 2.99 15.16
C ASP A 122 -9.45 4.38 15.63
N VAL A 123 -9.15 4.72 16.89
CA VAL A 123 -9.32 6.09 17.42
C VAL A 123 -8.39 7.08 16.75
N LEU A 124 -7.14 6.76 16.48
CA LEU A 124 -6.24 7.68 15.77
C LEU A 124 -6.69 7.85 14.31
N LEU A 125 -7.10 6.80 13.63
CA LEU A 125 -7.62 6.86 12.26
C LEU A 125 -8.95 7.63 12.20
N PHE A 126 -9.83 7.45 13.19
CA PHE A 126 -11.14 8.09 13.24
C PHE A 126 -11.08 9.52 13.80
N ALA A 127 -10.38 9.72 14.92
CA ALA A 127 -10.24 11.03 15.56
C ALA A 127 -9.31 11.97 14.78
N SER A 128 -8.41 11.41 13.97
CA SER A 128 -7.61 12.22 13.09
C SER A 128 -8.42 12.62 11.87
N ARG A 129 -8.98 13.82 11.94
CA ARG A 129 -9.10 14.67 10.76
C ARG A 129 -7.75 14.87 10.05
N ILE A 130 -6.66 14.14 10.31
CA ILE A 130 -5.33 14.39 9.75
C ILE A 130 -5.29 14.00 8.27
N PRO A 131 -5.67 12.77 7.85
CA PRO A 131 -5.81 12.48 6.42
C PRO A 131 -6.81 13.42 5.72
N PHE A 132 -7.94 13.69 6.37
CA PHE A 132 -8.95 14.63 5.85
C PHE A 132 -8.45 16.08 5.80
N TYR A 133 -7.60 16.50 6.74
CA TYR A 133 -6.96 17.81 6.77
C TYR A 133 -6.00 17.94 5.60
N PHE A 134 -5.19 16.92 5.34
CA PHE A 134 -4.31 16.94 4.17
C PHE A 134 -5.13 16.95 2.87
N LEU A 135 -6.17 16.12 2.74
CA LEU A 135 -7.06 16.13 1.58
C LEU A 135 -7.73 17.52 1.39
N ASP A 136 -8.38 18.04 2.42
CA ASP A 136 -9.12 19.31 2.37
C ASP A 136 -8.19 20.52 2.17
N SER A 137 -7.05 20.57 2.87
CA SER A 137 -6.06 21.64 2.69
C SER A 137 -5.45 21.59 1.28
N SER A 138 -5.11 20.40 0.77
CA SER A 138 -4.60 20.26 -0.59
C SER A 138 -5.63 20.71 -1.62
N ALA A 139 -6.91 20.40 -1.42
CA ALA A 139 -7.98 20.85 -2.32
C ALA A 139 -8.16 22.37 -2.35
N LYS A 140 -8.02 23.02 -1.20
CA LYS A 140 -8.21 24.47 -1.03
C LYS A 140 -6.96 25.31 -1.30
N ALA A 141 -5.80 24.67 -1.42
CA ALA A 141 -4.52 25.36 -1.63
C ALA A 141 -4.58 26.29 -2.85
N GLN A 142 -4.14 27.53 -2.67
CA GLN A 142 -4.21 28.58 -3.70
C GLN A 142 -2.86 28.80 -4.40
N SER A 143 -1.79 28.13 -3.94
CA SER A 143 -0.46 28.23 -4.53
C SER A 143 0.32 26.93 -4.44
N ILE A 144 1.34 26.80 -5.29
CA ILE A 144 2.28 25.68 -5.27
C ILE A 144 3.09 25.64 -3.98
N ASP A 145 3.42 26.81 -3.41
CA ASP A 145 4.17 26.90 -2.17
C ASP A 145 3.34 26.40 -0.97
N GLU A 146 2.03 26.70 -0.93
CA GLU A 146 1.11 26.10 0.06
C GLU A 146 1.03 24.58 -0.05
N LEU A 147 0.98 24.04 -1.28
CA LEU A 147 1.01 22.59 -1.49
C LEU A 147 2.32 21.97 -0.99
N GLY A 148 3.46 22.66 -1.19
CA GLY A 148 4.76 22.25 -0.63
C GLY A 148 4.78 22.21 0.90
N GLU A 149 4.17 23.21 1.55
CA GLU A 149 3.98 23.24 3.01
C GLU A 149 3.15 22.04 3.50
N ILE A 150 2.04 21.75 2.82
CA ILE A 150 1.14 20.64 3.15
C ILE A 150 1.87 19.29 2.98
N TYR A 151 2.56 19.10 1.85
CA TYR A 151 3.30 17.88 1.55
C TYR A 151 4.45 17.63 2.54
N ARG A 152 5.16 18.68 2.97
CA ARG A 152 6.19 18.53 4.00
C ARG A 152 5.58 18.12 5.35
N LYS A 153 4.49 18.77 5.77
CA LYS A 153 3.78 18.41 7.01
C LYS A 153 3.28 16.97 6.99
N LEU A 154 2.78 16.50 5.85
CA LEU A 154 2.39 15.11 5.63
C LEU A 154 3.59 14.16 5.82
N ASN A 155 4.71 14.43 5.17
CA ASN A 155 5.91 13.61 5.31
C ASN A 155 6.45 13.58 6.74
N THR A 156 6.47 14.72 7.44
CA THR A 156 6.82 14.78 8.87
C THR A 156 5.87 13.93 9.70
N PHE A 157 4.56 14.03 9.47
CA PHE A 157 3.56 13.22 10.18
C PHE A 157 3.82 11.72 10.01
N ILE A 158 4.08 11.27 8.78
CA ILE A 158 4.37 9.86 8.46
C ILE A 158 5.63 9.37 9.18
N ILE A 159 6.72 10.14 9.08
CA ILE A 159 8.02 9.78 9.65
C ILE A 159 7.98 9.78 11.17
N GLU A 160 7.30 10.73 11.80
CA GLU A 160 7.32 10.90 13.25
C GLU A 160 6.33 9.99 13.98
N ASN A 161 5.13 9.78 13.41
CA ASN A 161 4.03 9.12 14.11
C ASN A 161 3.81 7.68 13.63
N LEU A 162 3.72 7.46 12.32
CA LEU A 162 3.32 6.16 11.78
C LEU A 162 4.46 5.14 11.78
N ALA A 163 5.70 5.61 11.65
CA ALA A 163 6.88 4.77 11.72
C ALA A 163 7.11 4.10 13.07
N ARG A 164 6.63 4.72 14.16
CA ARG A 164 6.80 4.25 15.54
C ARG A 164 5.74 3.24 15.93
N ASP A 165 4.64 3.19 15.18
CA ASP A 165 3.53 2.31 15.47
C ASP A 165 3.72 0.99 14.73
N GLU A 166 4.05 -0.07 15.47
CA GLU A 166 4.26 -1.43 14.93
C GLU A 166 3.00 -2.04 14.27
N TYR A 167 1.82 -1.48 14.54
CA TYR A 167 0.53 -2.01 14.14
C TYR A 167 -0.07 -1.31 12.91
N VAL A 168 0.60 -0.30 12.35
CA VAL A 168 0.15 0.33 11.10
C VAL A 168 0.42 -0.61 9.93
N ASN A 169 -0.67 -1.08 9.30
CA ASN A 169 -0.62 -1.81 8.05
C ASN A 169 -0.16 -0.88 6.92
N PRO A 170 1.01 -1.12 6.30
CA PRO A 170 1.54 -0.25 5.25
C PRO A 170 0.70 -0.29 3.96
N VAL A 171 -0.10 -1.34 3.74
CA VAL A 171 -0.99 -1.41 2.58
C VAL A 171 -2.18 -0.48 2.75
N ASP A 172 -2.85 -0.53 3.91
CA ASP A 172 -4.03 0.31 4.17
C ASP A 172 -3.63 1.78 4.29
N PHE A 173 -2.54 2.07 5.00
CA PHE A 173 -2.02 3.42 5.09
C PHE A 173 -1.52 3.95 3.74
N GLY A 174 -0.87 3.11 2.93
CA GLY A 174 -0.42 3.49 1.58
C GLY A 174 -1.57 3.93 0.67
N LYS A 175 -2.77 3.33 0.82
CA LYS A 175 -3.98 3.78 0.12
C LYS A 175 -4.42 5.17 0.53
N ILE A 176 -4.49 5.43 1.83
CA ILE A 176 -4.85 6.76 2.35
C ILE A 176 -3.86 7.81 1.84
N LEU A 177 -2.56 7.51 1.89
CA LEU A 177 -1.53 8.40 1.38
C LEU A 177 -1.68 8.64 -0.13
N GLY A 178 -1.95 7.60 -0.91
CA GLY A 178 -2.13 7.76 -2.34
C GLY A 178 -3.34 8.64 -2.70
N TYR A 179 -4.43 8.61 -1.92
CA TYR A 179 -5.53 9.57 -2.10
C TYR A 179 -5.12 11.02 -1.78
N ILE A 180 -4.28 11.23 -0.76
CA ILE A 180 -3.74 12.55 -0.46
C ILE A 180 -2.83 13.03 -1.59
N ASN A 181 -1.92 12.17 -2.07
CA ASN A 181 -1.03 12.48 -3.19
C ASN A 181 -1.82 12.79 -4.46
N ASP A 182 -2.87 12.02 -4.77
CA ASP A 182 -3.77 12.31 -5.89
C ASP A 182 -4.39 13.70 -5.76
N GLN A 183 -4.80 14.08 -4.55
CA GLN A 183 -5.40 15.39 -4.33
C GLN A 183 -4.39 16.53 -4.49
N ILE A 184 -3.15 16.34 -4.03
CA ILE A 184 -2.06 17.28 -4.28
C ILE A 184 -1.81 17.41 -5.79
N LEU A 185 -1.72 16.28 -6.51
CA LEU A 185 -1.53 16.26 -7.96
C LEU A 185 -2.68 16.95 -8.70
N ARG A 186 -3.94 16.70 -8.33
CA ARG A 186 -5.12 17.40 -8.88
C ARG A 186 -5.02 18.91 -8.67
N SER A 187 -4.58 19.36 -7.49
CA SER A 187 -4.39 20.78 -7.21
C SER A 187 -3.22 21.39 -7.98
N VAL A 188 -2.12 20.64 -8.17
CA VAL A 188 -1.02 21.07 -9.05
C VAL A 188 -1.54 21.24 -10.47
N VAL A 189 -2.27 20.27 -11.02
CA VAL A 189 -2.83 20.37 -12.38
C VAL A 189 -3.75 21.58 -12.51
N ARG A 190 -4.64 21.82 -11.53
CA ARG A 190 -5.51 23.01 -11.52
C ARG A 190 -4.69 24.30 -11.52
N LEU A 191 -3.72 24.44 -10.62
CA LEU A 191 -2.91 25.65 -10.52
C LEU A 191 -2.03 25.87 -11.76
N SER A 192 -1.54 24.79 -12.38
CA SER A 192 -0.83 24.87 -13.67
C SER A 192 -1.74 25.33 -14.82
N ILE A 193 -3.02 24.93 -14.83
CA ILE A 193 -4.02 25.44 -15.79
C ILE A 193 -4.34 26.90 -15.51
N ASP A 194 -4.47 27.30 -14.23
CA ASP A 194 -4.70 28.69 -13.84
C ASP A 194 -3.54 29.59 -14.30
N GLU A 195 -2.30 29.08 -14.30
CA GLU A 195 -1.09 29.75 -14.80
C GLU A 195 -1.03 29.81 -16.34
N LEU A 196 -1.22 28.69 -17.02
CA LEU A 196 -1.04 28.58 -18.47
C LEU A 196 -2.25 29.09 -19.29
N GLY A 197 -3.45 29.03 -18.71
CA GLY A 197 -4.72 29.27 -19.40
C GLY A 197 -5.51 27.98 -19.64
N SER A 198 -6.80 28.11 -19.96
CA SER A 198 -7.73 26.98 -20.09
C SER A 198 -7.33 26.00 -21.21
N PRO A 199 -7.51 24.68 -21.00
CA PRO A 199 -7.17 23.68 -22.00
C PRO A 199 -8.06 23.82 -23.25
N PRO A 200 -7.48 23.80 -24.46
CA PRO A 200 -8.22 24.00 -25.70
C PRO A 200 -9.00 22.75 -26.16
N SER A 201 -8.75 21.59 -25.57
CA SER A 201 -9.50 20.35 -25.80
C SER A 201 -9.46 19.44 -24.58
N ARG A 202 -10.18 18.32 -24.63
CA ARG A 202 -10.23 17.36 -23.51
C ARG A 202 -8.89 16.65 -23.36
N PHE A 203 -8.51 16.40 -22.10
CA PHE A 203 -7.32 15.63 -21.78
C PHE A 203 -7.54 14.81 -20.49
N SER A 204 -6.68 13.84 -20.26
CA SER A 204 -6.61 13.08 -19.01
C SER A 204 -5.17 12.97 -18.55
N LEU A 205 -4.96 13.21 -17.26
CA LEU A 205 -3.73 12.87 -16.58
C LEU A 205 -3.95 11.63 -15.72
N PHE A 206 -3.02 10.69 -15.82
CA PHE A 206 -3.05 9.44 -15.07
C PHE A 206 -1.67 9.10 -14.53
N VAL A 207 -1.67 8.28 -13.49
CA VAL A 207 -0.47 7.84 -12.79
C VAL A 207 -0.24 6.35 -13.05
N MET A 208 1.00 5.90 -12.86
CA MET A 208 1.43 4.53 -13.13
C MET A 208 2.36 4.03 -12.02
N GLY A 209 2.91 2.82 -12.18
CA GLY A 209 3.84 2.28 -11.20
C GLY A 209 3.26 2.19 -9.79
N SER A 210 4.07 2.49 -8.76
CA SER A 210 3.62 2.39 -7.36
C SER A 210 2.54 3.41 -6.98
N GLU A 211 2.46 4.53 -7.68
CA GLU A 211 1.39 5.53 -7.50
C GLU A 211 0.05 4.99 -7.98
N GLY A 212 0.05 4.38 -9.17
CA GLY A 212 -1.11 3.71 -9.75
C GLY A 212 -1.66 2.59 -8.87
N ARG A 213 -0.78 1.87 -8.16
CA ARG A 213 -1.16 0.78 -7.23
C ARG A 213 -1.48 1.21 -5.80
N PHE A 214 -1.42 2.52 -5.47
CA PHE A 214 -1.59 3.00 -4.10
C PHE A 214 -0.59 2.38 -3.09
N GLU A 215 0.69 2.29 -3.49
CA GLU A 215 1.75 1.61 -2.71
C GLU A 215 2.91 2.53 -2.30
N GLN A 216 2.76 3.83 -2.48
CA GLN A 216 3.70 4.87 -2.07
C GLN A 216 3.70 5.01 -0.53
N LEU A 217 4.83 5.42 0.05
CA LEU A 217 5.01 5.47 1.52
C LEU A 217 5.63 6.77 2.06
N ILE A 218 6.86 7.13 1.72
CA ILE A 218 7.54 8.33 2.28
C ILE A 218 8.22 9.20 1.23
N LYS A 219 8.64 8.60 0.11
CA LYS A 219 9.14 9.30 -1.07
C LYS A 219 8.61 8.57 -2.28
N SER A 220 7.96 9.29 -3.18
CA SER A 220 7.57 8.69 -4.44
C SER A 220 7.91 9.57 -5.61
N ASP A 221 8.60 8.94 -6.54
CA ASP A 221 8.97 9.51 -7.82
C ASP A 221 7.69 9.82 -8.63
N GLN A 222 7.78 10.80 -9.52
CA GLN A 222 6.67 11.20 -10.38
C GLN A 222 6.47 10.18 -11.52
N ASP A 223 5.48 9.30 -11.38
CA ASP A 223 5.14 8.30 -12.40
C ASP A 223 3.78 8.67 -13.03
N ASN A 224 3.78 9.55 -14.02
CA ASN A 224 2.56 10.09 -14.63
C ASN A 224 2.69 10.32 -16.14
N ALA A 225 1.53 10.36 -16.81
CA ALA A 225 1.44 10.57 -18.25
C ALA A 225 0.11 11.28 -18.60
N LEU A 226 0.07 11.85 -19.80
CA LEU A 226 -1.05 12.66 -20.28
C LEU A 226 -1.53 12.14 -21.65
N VAL A 227 -2.84 12.03 -21.80
CA VAL A 227 -3.51 11.82 -23.09
C VAL A 227 -4.42 13.00 -23.41
N PHE A 228 -4.34 13.54 -24.62
CA PHE A 228 -5.23 14.63 -25.08
C PHE A 228 -5.96 14.25 -26.38
N GLU A 229 -7.06 14.93 -26.68
CA GLU A 229 -8.02 14.50 -27.70
C GLU A 229 -7.45 14.45 -29.13
N ASN A 230 -6.76 15.51 -29.57
CA ASN A 230 -6.20 15.61 -30.93
C ASN A 230 -4.95 16.48 -30.99
N ASP A 231 -4.17 16.33 -32.06
CA ASP A 231 -2.85 16.97 -32.25
C ASP A 231 -2.89 18.49 -32.48
N ALA A 232 -4.06 19.11 -32.71
CA ALA A 232 -4.16 20.52 -33.06
C ALA A 232 -3.58 21.48 -32.00
N HIS A 233 -3.46 21.01 -30.75
CA HIS A 233 -2.99 21.81 -29.62
C HIS A 233 -1.87 21.12 -28.82
N ARG A 234 -1.02 20.31 -29.47
CA ARG A 234 0.11 19.62 -28.82
C ARG A 234 0.96 20.56 -27.96
N GLU A 235 1.35 21.70 -28.51
CA GLU A 235 2.23 22.67 -27.84
C GLU A 235 1.69 23.08 -26.46
N TYR A 236 0.37 23.30 -26.36
CA TYR A 236 -0.28 23.60 -25.08
C TYR A 236 -0.12 22.45 -24.08
N PHE A 237 -0.33 21.20 -24.49
CA PHE A 237 -0.27 20.06 -23.56
C PHE A 237 1.16 19.69 -23.16
N VAL A 238 2.13 19.86 -24.05
CA VAL A 238 3.57 19.71 -23.74
C VAL A 238 4.00 20.77 -22.73
N GLU A 239 3.60 22.03 -22.94
CA GLU A 239 3.87 23.10 -21.99
C GLU A 239 3.16 22.85 -20.64
N LEU A 240 1.89 22.43 -20.65
CA LEU A 240 1.16 22.07 -19.45
C LEU A 240 1.87 20.94 -18.68
N GLY A 241 2.35 19.91 -19.39
CA GLY A 241 3.14 18.82 -18.81
C GLY A 241 4.43 19.30 -18.16
N SER A 242 5.17 20.18 -18.83
CA SER A 242 6.38 20.84 -18.30
C SER A 242 6.09 21.63 -17.02
N ILE A 243 5.03 22.45 -17.01
CA ILE A 243 4.62 23.24 -15.84
C ILE A 243 4.19 22.33 -14.69
N ILE A 244 3.38 21.30 -14.94
CA ILE A 244 2.99 20.31 -13.92
C ILE A 244 4.22 19.64 -13.30
N HIS A 245 5.16 19.19 -14.14
CA HIS A 245 6.38 18.54 -13.67
C HIS A 245 7.23 19.47 -12.78
N SER A 246 7.45 20.70 -13.23
CA SER A 246 8.16 21.74 -12.47
C SER A 246 7.47 22.03 -11.13
N ASN A 247 6.14 22.16 -11.14
CA ASN A 247 5.35 22.41 -9.94
C ASN A 247 5.38 21.24 -8.96
N LEU A 248 5.37 19.98 -9.42
CA LEU A 248 5.55 18.81 -8.55
C LEU A 248 6.93 18.79 -7.87
N LEU A 249 7.99 19.16 -8.61
CA LEU A 249 9.34 19.31 -8.03
C LEU A 249 9.35 20.40 -6.96
N ARG A 250 8.69 21.55 -7.20
CA ARG A 250 8.54 22.64 -6.21
C ARG A 250 7.77 22.22 -4.96
N VAL A 251 6.71 21.41 -5.10
CA VAL A 251 5.99 20.82 -3.95
C VAL A 251 6.89 19.87 -3.15
N GLY A 252 7.87 19.24 -3.81
CA GLY A 252 8.86 18.35 -3.18
C GLY A 252 8.75 16.89 -3.59
N PHE A 253 7.99 16.57 -4.65
CA PHE A 253 8.02 15.24 -5.26
C PHE A 253 9.37 15.02 -5.94
N PRO A 254 10.10 13.92 -5.66
CA PRO A 254 11.35 13.62 -6.33
C PRO A 254 11.17 13.35 -7.83
N GLU A 255 12.24 13.58 -8.59
CA GLU A 255 12.30 13.31 -10.03
C GLU A 255 12.23 11.80 -10.32
N CYS A 256 11.58 11.43 -11.43
CA CYS A 256 11.53 10.05 -11.88
C CYS A 256 12.78 9.67 -12.65
N ARG A 257 13.58 8.76 -12.07
CA ARG A 257 14.80 8.23 -12.71
C ARG A 257 14.54 7.54 -14.05
N GLY A 258 13.34 6.99 -14.23
CA GLY A 258 12.91 6.34 -15.48
C GLY A 258 12.35 7.31 -16.51
N ASN A 259 12.24 8.60 -16.17
CA ASN A 259 11.68 9.65 -17.03
C ASN A 259 10.25 9.38 -17.51
N TYR A 260 9.45 8.65 -16.73
CA TYR A 260 8.02 8.36 -16.96
C TYR A 260 7.14 9.45 -16.33
N THR A 261 7.31 10.68 -16.82
CA THR A 261 6.66 11.89 -16.29
C THR A 261 6.16 12.76 -17.43
N VAL A 262 5.13 13.57 -17.19
CA VAL A 262 4.62 14.59 -18.14
C VAL A 262 5.62 15.71 -18.45
N GLY A 263 6.73 15.80 -17.72
CA GLY A 263 7.87 16.65 -18.09
C GLY A 263 8.66 16.12 -19.29
N ASN A 264 8.44 14.87 -19.70
CA ASN A 264 8.96 14.27 -20.91
C ASN A 264 7.84 14.17 -21.95
N GLU A 265 8.02 14.86 -23.09
CA GLU A 265 7.06 14.87 -24.20
C GLU A 265 6.70 13.47 -24.72
N GLU A 266 7.57 12.47 -24.55
CA GLU A 266 7.26 11.07 -24.89
C GLU A 266 5.99 10.55 -24.20
N TRP A 267 5.62 11.13 -23.05
CA TRP A 267 4.46 10.73 -22.25
C TRP A 267 3.31 11.75 -22.27
N VAL A 268 3.41 12.74 -23.17
CA VAL A 268 2.38 13.74 -23.44
C VAL A 268 1.94 13.57 -24.89
N ARG A 269 0.91 12.75 -25.10
CA ARG A 269 0.51 12.31 -26.45
C ARG A 269 -0.96 12.48 -26.72
N SER A 270 -1.34 12.65 -27.97
CA SER A 270 -2.76 12.57 -28.33
C SER A 270 -3.27 11.13 -28.23
N ALA A 271 -4.58 10.97 -28.22
CA ALA A 271 -5.21 9.66 -28.24
C ALA A 271 -4.76 8.83 -29.44
N GLU A 272 -4.63 9.44 -30.63
CA GLU A 272 -4.18 8.75 -31.84
C GLU A 272 -2.74 8.23 -31.69
N GLU A 273 -1.82 9.05 -31.20
CA GLU A 273 -0.43 8.65 -30.97
C GLU A 273 -0.31 7.54 -29.93
N TRP A 274 -1.09 7.63 -28.85
CA TRP A 274 -1.14 6.57 -27.85
C TRP A 274 -1.62 5.25 -28.46
N MET A 275 -2.63 5.27 -29.34
CA MET A 275 -3.09 4.05 -30.03
C MET A 275 -1.98 3.46 -30.92
N LYS A 276 -1.25 4.31 -31.66
CA LYS A 276 -0.11 3.87 -32.48
C LYS A 276 0.99 3.25 -31.62
N LEU A 277 1.33 3.87 -30.49
CA LEU A 277 2.35 3.38 -29.57
C LEU A 277 1.99 2.01 -28.96
N ILE A 278 0.74 1.85 -28.53
CA ILE A 278 0.27 0.56 -27.98
C ILE A 278 0.22 -0.51 -29.07
N ALA A 279 -0.18 -0.16 -30.30
CA ALA A 279 -0.14 -1.08 -31.43
C ALA A 279 1.29 -1.52 -31.77
N GLU A 280 2.29 -0.64 -31.63
CA GLU A 280 3.69 -1.00 -31.77
C GLU A 280 4.13 -2.01 -30.70
N TRP A 281 3.76 -1.78 -29.44
CA TRP A 281 4.05 -2.70 -28.33
C TRP A 281 3.44 -4.10 -28.54
N GLU A 282 2.35 -4.19 -29.29
CA GLU A 282 1.71 -5.45 -29.66
C GLU A 282 2.55 -6.28 -30.64
N ILE A 283 3.38 -5.63 -31.46
CA ILE A 283 4.14 -6.23 -32.57
C ILE A 283 5.62 -6.39 -32.20
N ILE A 284 6.20 -5.45 -31.43
CA ILE A 284 7.63 -5.38 -31.11
C ILE A 284 7.88 -5.71 -29.64
N TYR A 285 8.36 -6.93 -29.37
CA TYR A 285 8.60 -7.47 -28.02
C TYR A 285 10.01 -7.19 -27.46
N SER A 286 10.50 -5.96 -27.59
CA SER A 286 11.78 -5.56 -26.98
C SER A 286 11.66 -5.57 -25.45
N PRO A 287 12.76 -5.80 -24.69
CA PRO A 287 12.73 -5.68 -23.23
C PRO A 287 12.21 -4.31 -22.74
N GLU A 288 12.49 -3.25 -23.50
CA GLU A 288 11.99 -1.91 -23.24
C GLU A 288 10.46 -1.81 -23.39
N ASN A 289 9.90 -2.31 -24.50
CA ASN A 289 8.45 -2.29 -24.72
C ASN A 289 7.71 -3.17 -23.69
N LEU A 290 8.25 -4.34 -23.35
CA LEU A 290 7.69 -5.20 -22.30
C LEU A 290 7.71 -4.50 -20.93
N LEU A 291 8.78 -3.76 -20.63
CA LEU A 291 8.83 -2.93 -19.43
C LEU A 291 7.76 -1.83 -19.47
N LYS A 292 7.62 -1.12 -20.60
CA LYS A 292 6.57 -0.09 -20.79
C LYS A 292 5.18 -0.68 -20.57
N ILE A 293 4.80 -1.77 -21.25
CA ILE A 293 3.51 -2.46 -21.04
C ILE A 293 3.31 -2.80 -19.56
N SER A 294 4.35 -3.34 -18.91
CA SER A 294 4.29 -3.66 -17.49
C SER A 294 4.02 -2.41 -16.65
N ILE A 295 4.76 -1.31 -16.80
CA ILE A 295 4.52 -0.15 -15.95
C ILE A 295 3.15 0.50 -16.23
N PHE A 296 2.75 0.60 -17.50
CA PHE A 296 1.44 1.16 -17.89
C PHE A 296 0.25 0.26 -17.50
N SER A 297 0.45 -1.03 -17.25
CA SER A 297 -0.62 -1.90 -16.71
C SER A 297 -1.08 -1.52 -15.29
N ASP A 298 -0.32 -0.65 -14.60
CA ASP A 298 -0.72 -0.04 -13.33
C ASP A 298 -1.42 1.31 -13.49
N MET A 299 -1.78 1.71 -14.72
CA MET A 299 -2.35 3.02 -14.97
C MET A 299 -3.65 3.26 -14.18
N ARG A 300 -3.74 4.45 -13.59
CA ARG A 300 -4.89 4.89 -12.80
C ARG A 300 -5.19 6.36 -13.07
N PHE A 301 -6.45 6.65 -13.37
CA PHE A 301 -6.93 7.99 -13.64
C PHE A 301 -6.77 8.93 -12.42
N VAL A 302 -6.35 10.17 -12.66
CA VAL A 302 -6.26 11.21 -11.63
C VAL A 302 -7.00 12.49 -12.03
N TYR A 303 -6.85 13.04 -13.23
CA TYR A 303 -7.47 14.33 -13.59
C TYR A 303 -7.98 14.35 -15.04
N GLY A 304 -9.02 15.12 -15.31
CA GLY A 304 -9.51 15.38 -16.67
C GLY A 304 -10.69 14.50 -17.10
N ASP A 305 -10.75 14.15 -18.39
CA ASP A 305 -11.83 13.34 -18.97
C ASP A 305 -11.58 11.85 -18.72
N VAL A 306 -12.43 11.20 -17.94
CA VAL A 306 -12.26 9.77 -17.60
C VAL A 306 -12.50 8.84 -18.81
N SER A 307 -13.28 9.26 -19.80
CA SER A 307 -13.61 8.46 -20.98
C SER A 307 -12.40 8.29 -21.89
N LEU A 308 -11.59 9.34 -22.04
CA LEU A 308 -10.35 9.32 -22.81
C LEU A 308 -9.30 8.39 -22.18
N PHE A 309 -9.17 8.43 -20.84
CA PHE A 309 -8.37 7.46 -20.09
C PHE A 309 -8.90 6.03 -20.26
N ASN A 310 -10.22 5.81 -20.14
CA ASN A 310 -10.81 4.48 -20.24
C ASN A 310 -10.61 3.88 -21.64
N LEU A 311 -10.67 4.69 -22.70
CA LEU A 311 -10.35 4.27 -24.06
C LEU A 311 -8.91 3.73 -24.11
N LEU A 312 -7.94 4.50 -23.63
CA LEU A 312 -6.53 4.11 -23.59
C LEU A 312 -6.31 2.82 -22.79
N LYS A 313 -6.86 2.77 -21.57
CA LYS A 313 -6.78 1.61 -20.68
C LYS A 313 -7.35 0.36 -21.35
N SER A 314 -8.48 0.48 -22.05
CA SER A 314 -9.11 -0.65 -22.73
C SER A 314 -8.21 -1.25 -23.81
N VAL A 315 -7.47 -0.43 -24.55
CA VAL A 315 -6.59 -0.90 -25.64
C VAL A 315 -5.36 -1.58 -25.06
N LEU A 316 -4.73 -0.97 -24.06
CA LEU A 316 -3.59 -1.57 -23.37
C LEU A 316 -3.95 -2.91 -22.72
N PHE A 317 -5.12 -2.99 -22.07
CA PHE A 317 -5.50 -4.19 -21.32
C PHE A 317 -5.79 -5.38 -22.23
N ARG A 318 -6.22 -5.14 -23.48
CA ARG A 318 -6.37 -6.20 -24.50
C ARG A 318 -5.05 -6.87 -24.87
N LEU A 319 -3.90 -6.21 -24.68
CA LEU A 319 -2.59 -6.85 -24.89
C LEU A 319 -2.38 -8.03 -23.94
N GLY A 320 -2.95 -7.97 -22.73
CA GLY A 320 -2.92 -9.05 -21.75
C GLY A 320 -3.59 -10.34 -22.18
N GLU A 321 -4.54 -10.25 -23.10
CA GLU A 321 -5.31 -11.40 -23.60
C GLU A 321 -4.48 -12.25 -24.58
N LYS A 322 -3.41 -11.68 -25.15
CA LYS A 322 -2.58 -12.34 -26.15
C LYS A 322 -1.51 -13.22 -25.49
N ASP A 323 -1.53 -14.51 -25.82
CA ASP A 323 -0.64 -15.50 -25.21
C ASP A 323 0.85 -15.17 -25.36
N VAL A 324 1.25 -14.69 -26.55
CA VAL A 324 2.66 -14.31 -26.81
C VAL A 324 3.10 -13.18 -25.89
N ILE A 325 2.29 -12.12 -25.75
CA ILE A 325 2.60 -10.99 -24.88
C ILE A 325 2.63 -11.43 -23.42
N PHE A 326 1.63 -12.21 -22.99
CA PHE A 326 1.57 -12.75 -21.64
C PHE A 326 2.83 -13.54 -21.28
N ILE A 327 3.26 -14.49 -22.12
CA ILE A 327 4.46 -15.30 -21.90
C ILE A 327 5.71 -14.41 -21.81
N LYS A 328 5.87 -13.47 -22.75
CA LYS A 328 7.04 -12.56 -22.78
C LYS A 328 7.11 -11.68 -21.54
N LEU A 329 5.98 -11.09 -21.13
CA LEU A 329 5.88 -10.30 -19.91
C LEU A 329 6.18 -11.15 -18.67
N LEU A 330 5.67 -12.38 -18.61
CA LEU A 330 5.88 -13.25 -17.46
C LEU A 330 7.34 -13.67 -17.32
N VAL A 331 8.01 -14.02 -18.43
CA VAL A 331 9.44 -14.31 -18.44
C VAL A 331 10.25 -13.12 -17.94
N GLU A 332 9.92 -11.89 -18.37
CA GLU A 332 10.60 -10.68 -17.89
C GLU A 332 10.36 -10.45 -16.40
N ALA A 333 9.12 -10.60 -15.94
CA ALA A 333 8.74 -10.43 -14.54
C ALA A 333 9.44 -11.42 -13.60
N LEU A 334 9.69 -12.66 -14.04
CA LEU A 334 10.36 -13.71 -13.26
C LEU A 334 11.89 -13.60 -13.23
N LYS A 335 12.49 -12.61 -13.92
CA LYS A 335 13.91 -12.26 -13.75
C LYS A 335 14.17 -11.58 -12.41
N PHE A 336 13.19 -10.89 -11.84
CA PHE A 336 13.29 -10.29 -10.52
C PHE A 336 13.10 -11.37 -9.46
N ARG A 337 14.20 -11.85 -8.87
CA ARG A 337 14.17 -12.97 -7.90
C ARG A 337 14.43 -12.50 -6.47
N PRO A 338 13.78 -13.09 -5.47
CA PRO A 338 14.18 -12.89 -4.09
C PRO A 338 15.60 -13.45 -3.85
N PRO A 339 16.37 -12.91 -2.89
CA PRO A 339 17.78 -13.22 -2.66
C PRO A 339 17.94 -14.51 -1.85
N ILE A 340 17.27 -15.58 -2.30
CA ILE A 340 17.28 -16.91 -1.67
C ILE A 340 18.16 -17.83 -2.50
N GLY A 341 19.27 -18.26 -1.90
CA GLY A 341 20.22 -19.23 -2.45
C GLY A 341 19.89 -20.67 -2.10
N PHE A 342 20.88 -21.55 -2.29
CA PHE A 342 20.74 -22.98 -2.02
C PHE A 342 20.35 -23.26 -0.56
N ALA A 343 19.50 -24.27 -0.36
CA ALA A 343 18.94 -24.66 0.95
C ALA A 343 18.19 -23.53 1.69
N GLY A 344 17.69 -22.50 0.97
CA GLY A 344 16.87 -21.44 1.56
C GLY A 344 17.66 -20.39 2.34
N ARG A 345 18.99 -20.33 2.15
CA ARG A 345 19.86 -19.32 2.78
C ARG A 345 19.80 -17.99 2.02
N LEU A 346 19.94 -16.87 2.74
CA LEU A 346 20.08 -15.57 2.09
C LEU A 346 21.44 -15.44 1.43
N THR A 347 21.49 -14.78 0.27
CA THR A 347 22.73 -14.54 -0.47
C THR A 347 23.53 -13.34 0.04
N SER A 348 22.93 -12.49 0.89
CA SER A 348 23.54 -11.28 1.44
C SER A 348 22.94 -10.93 2.80
N ASP A 349 23.76 -10.32 3.67
CA ASP A 349 23.32 -9.73 4.95
C ASP A 349 22.66 -8.35 4.77
N VAL A 350 22.80 -7.75 3.58
CA VAL A 350 22.15 -6.48 3.21
C VAL A 350 21.23 -6.73 2.03
N ILE A 351 19.97 -6.33 2.17
CA ILE A 351 18.95 -6.49 1.13
C ILE A 351 18.37 -5.13 0.73
N ASP A 352 18.11 -4.93 -0.56
CA ASP A 352 17.29 -3.82 -1.04
C ASP A 352 15.83 -4.28 -1.05
N LEU A 353 15.02 -3.81 -0.10
CA LEU A 353 13.64 -4.29 0.04
C LEU A 353 12.76 -3.95 -1.17
N LYS A 354 13.06 -2.89 -1.93
CA LYS A 354 12.29 -2.56 -3.14
C LYS A 354 12.63 -3.58 -4.24
N LYS A 355 13.92 -3.78 -4.50
CA LYS A 355 14.41 -4.62 -5.61
C LYS A 355 14.30 -6.13 -5.30
N ASP A 356 14.71 -6.52 -4.11
CA ASP A 356 14.95 -7.92 -3.74
C ASP A 356 13.73 -8.57 -3.04
N ALA A 357 12.75 -7.79 -2.59
CA ALA A 357 11.60 -8.32 -1.85
C ALA A 357 10.24 -7.92 -2.44
N VAL A 358 10.01 -6.63 -2.69
CA VAL A 358 8.73 -6.12 -3.19
C VAL A 358 8.56 -6.37 -4.69
N THR A 359 9.55 -6.03 -5.52
CA THR A 359 9.49 -6.20 -6.98
C THR A 359 9.25 -7.65 -7.43
N PRO A 360 9.88 -8.68 -6.82
CA PRO A 360 9.62 -10.09 -7.15
C PRO A 360 8.17 -10.56 -6.93
N VAL A 361 7.40 -9.84 -6.10
CA VAL A 361 5.95 -10.07 -5.94
C VAL A 361 5.17 -9.25 -6.96
N VAL A 362 5.44 -7.94 -7.02
CA VAL A 362 4.67 -6.98 -7.83
C VAL A 362 4.72 -7.35 -9.31
N ALA A 363 5.90 -7.68 -9.85
CA ALA A 363 6.05 -7.88 -11.29
C ALA A 363 5.23 -9.09 -11.80
N PRO A 364 5.30 -10.30 -11.22
CA PRO A 364 4.46 -11.40 -11.69
C PRO A 364 2.98 -11.20 -11.38
N VAL A 365 2.63 -10.66 -10.21
CA VAL A 365 1.21 -10.38 -9.86
C VAL A 365 0.58 -9.42 -10.86
N ARG A 366 1.30 -8.39 -11.29
CA ARG A 366 0.86 -7.45 -12.32
C ARG A 366 0.61 -8.13 -13.66
N VAL A 367 1.52 -8.99 -14.12
CA VAL A 367 1.35 -9.72 -15.40
C VAL A 367 0.14 -10.65 -15.34
N LEU A 368 -0.02 -11.39 -14.24
CA LEU A 368 -1.21 -12.21 -14.01
C LEU A 368 -2.48 -11.34 -13.95
N SER A 369 -2.44 -10.19 -13.29
CA SER A 369 -3.58 -9.28 -13.19
C SER A 369 -4.04 -8.81 -14.56
N LEU A 370 -3.09 -8.47 -15.43
CA LEU A 370 -3.35 -8.10 -16.82
C LEU A 370 -3.97 -9.27 -17.61
N ARG A 371 -3.44 -10.49 -17.47
CA ARG A 371 -3.95 -11.70 -18.16
C ARG A 371 -5.36 -12.11 -17.75
N PHE A 372 -5.66 -12.02 -16.45
CA PHE A 372 -6.90 -12.51 -15.86
C PHE A 372 -7.95 -11.40 -15.66
N GLY A 373 -7.70 -10.20 -16.18
CA GLY A 373 -8.63 -9.07 -16.11
C GLY A 373 -8.99 -8.69 -14.68
N VAL A 374 -7.97 -8.59 -13.83
CA VAL A 374 -8.10 -8.16 -12.42
C VAL A 374 -8.32 -6.65 -12.37
N ARG A 375 -9.29 -6.21 -11.57
CA ARG A 375 -9.69 -4.80 -11.49
C ARG A 375 -9.00 -4.05 -10.35
N ALA A 376 -8.58 -4.76 -9.31
CA ALA A 376 -7.86 -4.18 -8.19
C ALA A 376 -6.57 -3.44 -8.62
N TYR A 377 -6.30 -2.30 -7.98
CA TYR A 377 -5.06 -1.55 -8.21
C TYR A 377 -3.92 -2.04 -7.30
N ASN A 378 -4.20 -2.27 -6.01
CA ASN A 378 -3.18 -2.64 -5.05
C ASN A 378 -2.73 -4.10 -5.21
N THR A 379 -1.43 -4.37 -5.07
CA THR A 379 -0.88 -5.73 -5.23
C THR A 379 -1.50 -6.74 -4.27
N ALA A 380 -1.79 -6.35 -3.01
CA ALA A 380 -2.39 -7.27 -2.05
C ALA A 380 -3.81 -7.68 -2.43
N GLU A 381 -4.62 -6.73 -2.93
CA GLU A 381 -5.98 -6.98 -3.43
C GLU A 381 -5.95 -7.79 -4.74
N ARG A 382 -4.98 -7.51 -5.62
CA ARG A 382 -4.76 -8.28 -6.85
C ARG A 382 -4.47 -9.75 -6.56
N ILE A 383 -3.66 -10.04 -5.53
CA ILE A 383 -3.37 -11.41 -5.11
C ILE A 383 -4.66 -12.16 -4.72
N GLU A 384 -5.59 -11.49 -4.03
CA GLU A 384 -6.88 -12.06 -3.64
C GLU A 384 -7.78 -12.30 -4.84
N GLU A 385 -7.96 -11.29 -5.71
CA GLU A 385 -8.79 -11.42 -6.91
C GLU A 385 -8.24 -12.47 -7.89
N LEU A 386 -6.91 -12.63 -7.98
CA LEU A 386 -6.28 -13.71 -8.74
C LEU A 386 -6.61 -15.10 -8.18
N ALA A 387 -6.75 -15.24 -6.86
CA ALA A 387 -7.15 -16.49 -6.23
C ALA A 387 -8.63 -16.80 -6.51
N GLU A 388 -9.50 -15.79 -6.45
CA GLU A 388 -10.93 -15.90 -6.78
C GLU A 388 -11.14 -16.33 -8.23
N LYS A 389 -10.32 -15.81 -9.15
CA LYS A 389 -10.31 -16.17 -10.57
C LYS A 389 -9.59 -17.49 -10.87
N GLY A 390 -9.06 -18.18 -9.87
CA GLY A 390 -8.36 -19.47 -10.04
C GLY A 390 -6.99 -19.39 -10.71
N ALA A 391 -6.42 -18.18 -10.87
CA ALA A 391 -5.09 -17.98 -11.45
C ALA A 391 -3.97 -18.51 -10.54
N ILE A 392 -4.20 -18.50 -9.23
CA ILE A 392 -3.37 -19.14 -8.20
C ILE A 392 -4.28 -19.80 -7.15
N SER A 393 -3.77 -20.76 -6.39
CA SER A 393 -4.55 -21.39 -5.30
C SER A 393 -4.78 -20.40 -4.15
N LYS A 394 -5.90 -20.54 -3.43
CA LYS A 394 -6.22 -19.72 -2.25
C LYS A 394 -5.13 -19.76 -1.17
N GLU A 395 -4.54 -20.92 -0.92
CA GLU A 395 -3.45 -21.08 0.04
C GLU A 395 -2.20 -20.29 -0.37
N LEU A 396 -1.73 -20.46 -1.62
CA LEU A 396 -0.60 -19.69 -2.16
C LEU A 396 -0.86 -18.17 -2.07
N ALA A 397 -2.07 -17.73 -2.39
CA ALA A 397 -2.45 -16.33 -2.32
C ALA A 397 -2.43 -15.78 -0.89
N ALA A 398 -2.97 -16.52 0.09
CA ALA A 398 -2.95 -16.13 1.50
C ALA A 398 -1.50 -16.00 2.03
N ASN A 399 -0.64 -16.96 1.70
CA ASN A 399 0.77 -16.96 2.10
C ASN A 399 1.54 -15.80 1.44
N LEU A 400 1.32 -15.57 0.14
CA LEU A 400 1.95 -14.49 -0.61
C LEU A 400 1.50 -13.11 -0.13
N LYS A 401 0.19 -12.88 0.08
CA LYS A 401 -0.34 -11.63 0.61
C LYS A 401 0.26 -11.32 1.98
N THR A 402 0.28 -12.31 2.87
CA THR A 402 0.85 -12.20 4.21
C THR A 402 2.33 -11.79 4.16
N SER A 403 3.11 -12.49 3.34
CA SER A 403 4.54 -12.18 3.09
C SER A 403 4.73 -10.79 2.48
N TYR A 404 3.89 -10.40 1.51
CA TYR A 404 3.96 -9.09 0.86
C TYR A 404 3.70 -7.94 1.84
N VAL A 405 2.66 -8.04 2.67
CA VAL A 405 2.35 -7.02 3.69
C VAL A 405 3.51 -6.88 4.68
N PHE A 406 4.08 -8.01 5.13
CA PHE A 406 5.25 -8.00 6.00
C PHE A 406 6.47 -7.32 5.36
N LEU A 407 6.79 -7.67 4.11
CA LEU A 407 7.92 -7.11 3.38
C LEU A 407 7.74 -5.61 3.10
N LYS A 408 6.53 -5.16 2.78
CA LYS A 408 6.18 -3.74 2.68
C LYS A 408 6.36 -3.01 4.01
N ARG A 409 6.05 -3.67 5.14
CA ARG A 409 6.27 -3.10 6.47
C ARG A 409 7.75 -2.94 6.76
N MET A 410 8.55 -3.95 6.44
CA MET A 410 10.00 -3.86 6.54
C MET A 410 10.55 -2.75 5.65
N GLN A 411 10.02 -2.58 4.43
CA GLN A 411 10.41 -1.51 3.51
C GLN A 411 10.16 -0.15 4.14
N PHE A 412 8.96 0.07 4.67
CA PHE A 412 8.60 1.31 5.35
C PHE A 412 9.55 1.64 6.50
N LEU A 413 9.79 0.67 7.38
CA LEU A 413 10.68 0.85 8.54
C LEU A 413 12.12 1.16 8.12
N ALA A 414 12.63 0.48 7.10
CA ALA A 414 13.95 0.75 6.54
C ALA A 414 14.03 2.17 5.95
N GLN A 415 13.01 2.59 5.20
CA GLN A 415 12.94 3.95 4.64
C GLN A 415 13.00 5.00 5.75
N VAL A 416 12.19 4.87 6.80
CA VAL A 416 12.21 5.82 7.92
C VAL A 416 13.57 5.87 8.59
N ALA A 417 14.13 4.71 8.94
CA ALA A 417 15.40 4.62 9.64
C ALA A 417 16.54 5.24 8.81
N ASN A 418 16.55 4.98 7.51
CA ASN A 418 17.57 5.49 6.60
C ASN A 418 17.40 6.99 6.32
N ILE A 419 16.17 7.50 6.18
CA ILE A 419 15.88 8.94 6.03
C ILE A 419 16.34 9.70 7.27
N ARG A 420 16.04 9.20 8.49
CA ARG A 420 16.52 9.81 9.75
C ARG A 420 18.04 9.82 9.87
N ARG A 421 18.72 8.86 9.24
CA ARG A 421 20.19 8.77 9.17
C ARG A 421 20.79 9.55 7.98
N GLY A 422 19.97 10.29 7.22
CA GLY A 422 20.43 11.06 6.06
C GLY A 422 20.94 10.21 4.89
N LYS A 423 20.56 8.94 4.79
CA LYS A 423 21.04 8.05 3.71
C LYS A 423 20.24 8.24 2.42
N GLU A 424 20.94 8.24 1.28
CA GLU A 424 20.30 8.27 -0.05
C GLU A 424 19.58 6.98 -0.41
N LYS A 425 20.19 5.82 -0.14
CA LYS A 425 19.62 4.50 -0.43
C LYS A 425 18.65 4.08 0.68
N ILE A 426 17.43 4.61 0.61
CA ILE A 426 16.43 4.45 1.67
C ILE A 426 15.86 3.03 1.82
N ASN A 427 15.92 2.18 0.78
CA ASN A 427 15.34 0.82 0.82
C ASN A 427 16.30 -0.25 1.35
N LEU A 428 17.55 0.10 1.67
CA LEU A 428 18.53 -0.87 2.15
C LEU A 428 18.27 -1.27 3.60
N LEU A 429 18.27 -2.57 3.87
CA LEU A 429 18.13 -3.14 5.18
C LEU A 429 19.33 -4.01 5.51
N ASN A 430 20.02 -3.68 6.60
CA ASN A 430 21.09 -4.50 7.14
C ASN A 430 20.51 -5.49 8.16
N LEU A 431 20.53 -6.77 7.83
CA LEU A 431 19.93 -7.83 8.65
C LEU A 431 20.65 -8.03 9.98
N LYS A 432 21.94 -7.66 10.07
CA LYS A 432 22.72 -7.74 11.33
C LYS A 432 22.24 -6.74 12.38
N GLU A 433 21.55 -5.68 11.98
CA GLU A 433 20.99 -4.67 12.88
C GLU A 433 19.60 -5.07 13.44
N LEU A 434 19.07 -6.23 13.05
CA LEU A 434 17.73 -6.67 13.42
C LEU A 434 17.76 -7.83 14.43
N PRO A 435 16.71 -7.95 15.28
CA PRO A 435 16.51 -9.14 16.10
C PRO A 435 16.47 -10.41 15.25
N LYS A 436 17.11 -11.50 15.73
CA LYS A 436 17.17 -12.79 15.02
C LYS A 436 15.79 -13.27 14.53
N LEU A 437 14.78 -13.16 15.40
CA LEU A 437 13.40 -13.54 15.06
C LEU A 437 12.85 -12.77 13.86
N ARG A 438 13.14 -11.47 13.76
CA ARG A 438 12.71 -10.63 12.62
C ARG A 438 13.43 -11.05 11.33
N VAL A 439 14.71 -11.40 11.41
CA VAL A 439 15.47 -11.92 10.27
C VAL A 439 14.88 -13.24 9.76
N GLU A 440 14.47 -14.14 10.65
CA GLU A 440 13.79 -15.39 10.24
C GLU A 440 12.45 -15.14 9.55
N PHE A 441 11.62 -14.21 10.04
CA PHE A 441 10.39 -13.82 9.34
C PHE A 441 10.63 -13.24 7.95
N ILE A 442 11.69 -12.44 7.77
CA ILE A 442 12.08 -11.94 6.43
C ILE A 442 12.47 -13.10 5.51
N LYS A 443 13.28 -14.05 6.01
CA LYS A 443 13.68 -15.24 5.23
C LYS A 443 12.48 -16.06 4.80
N ASP A 444 11.56 -16.35 5.72
CA ASP A 444 10.39 -17.17 5.41
C ASP A 444 9.43 -16.46 4.44
N SER A 445 9.27 -15.14 4.58
CA SER A 445 8.52 -14.34 3.60
C SER A 445 9.15 -14.42 2.20
N LEU A 446 10.47 -14.28 2.10
CA LEU A 446 11.18 -14.37 0.81
C LEU A 446 11.14 -15.77 0.20
N LYS A 447 11.14 -16.84 1.02
CA LYS A 447 10.91 -18.21 0.54
C LYS A 447 9.50 -18.38 -0.04
N SER A 448 8.48 -17.81 0.63
CA SER A 448 7.10 -17.82 0.11
C SER A 448 6.99 -17.11 -1.24
N VAL A 449 7.71 -15.99 -1.42
CA VAL A 449 7.82 -15.30 -2.72
C VAL A 449 8.50 -16.20 -3.77
N ALA A 450 9.58 -16.89 -3.42
CA ALA A 450 10.27 -17.80 -4.33
C ALA A 450 9.39 -19.00 -4.75
N GLU A 451 8.63 -19.55 -3.81
CA GLU A 451 7.65 -20.61 -4.06
C GLU A 451 6.54 -20.14 -5.01
N PHE A 452 5.98 -18.96 -4.77
CA PHE A 452 5.02 -18.34 -5.69
C PHE A 452 5.57 -18.22 -7.11
N GLN A 453 6.79 -17.69 -7.27
CA GLN A 453 7.41 -17.58 -8.59
C GLN A 453 7.62 -18.94 -9.26
N LYS A 454 8.02 -19.96 -8.49
CA LYS A 454 8.18 -21.33 -8.99
C LYS A 454 6.84 -21.92 -9.45
N MET A 455 5.77 -21.75 -8.68
CA MET A 455 4.44 -22.27 -9.02
C MET A 455 3.85 -21.56 -10.23
N VAL A 456 4.02 -20.24 -10.33
CA VAL A 456 3.60 -19.46 -11.50
C VAL A 456 4.37 -19.89 -12.75
N ALA A 457 5.69 -20.02 -12.65
CA ALA A 457 6.50 -20.51 -13.76
C ALA A 457 6.03 -21.89 -14.24
N ALA A 458 5.92 -22.86 -13.33
CA ALA A 458 5.51 -24.23 -13.67
C ALA A 458 4.09 -24.35 -14.27
N ARG A 459 3.22 -23.38 -14.01
CA ARG A 459 1.84 -23.38 -14.50
C ARG A 459 1.68 -22.69 -15.86
N TYR A 460 2.48 -21.67 -16.15
CA TYR A 460 2.24 -20.76 -17.27
C TYR A 460 3.40 -20.64 -18.27
N LEU A 461 4.57 -21.21 -17.96
CA LEU A 461 5.73 -21.30 -18.83
C LEU A 461 6.13 -22.78 -19.00
#